data_AF-A0A7V2XGC6-F1
#
_entry.id   AF-A0A7V2XGC6-F1
#
_cell.length_a   1.000
_cell.length_b   1.000
_cell.length_c   1.000
_cell.angle_alpha   90.00
_cell.angle_beta   90.00
_cell.angle_gamma   90.00
#
_symmetry.space_group_name_H-M   'P 1'
#
loop_
_entity.id
_entity.type
_entity.pdbx_description
1 polymer ?
#
loop_
_entity_poly.entity_id
_entity_poly.type
_entity_poly.pdbx_seq_one_letter_code
_entity_poly.pdbx_strand_id
1 'polypeptide(L)'
;MGRWAAAAAVLLVGALAVRGASLPKGVVDRVAAACVLIQAGEGKEGSAGSGFFVGRNEVLTNYHVIRAAAEGGGKVVLVMGTDPKTRKLANATVVAGDSELDLALLRCEQPSANTLRFAVERSLALTQAVWVAGFPFGAQPGLEVTLTAGTITALRHDEESGELRQVQLDAAVNPGNSGGPVVDERGAVVGVSVAIVRPVVGSGMALAIPCGAAERFLKVARQARHRSARLQIGGKVPARNVHIAGGEKVEEVWGTSIHVTLRSTRAVEGLAPLTLEVTNRRREVIARGTLEFGALEPRQEKTLSVRLKGVGFDDVASCRIVE
;
A
#
# COMPACT_ATOMS: atom_id res chain seq x y z
N MET A 1 31.02 -63.97 28.93
CA MET A 1 30.16 -64.06 27.73
C MET A 1 28.71 -63.89 28.18
N GLY A 2 27.85 -63.04 27.63
CA GLY A 2 28.03 -61.97 26.65
C GLY A 2 26.87 -60.97 26.80
N ARG A 3 27.11 -59.67 26.60
CA ARG A 3 26.09 -58.62 26.75
C ARG A 3 25.30 -58.49 25.44
N TRP A 4 24.01 -58.84 25.46
CA TRP A 4 23.11 -58.57 24.33
C TRP A 4 22.69 -57.11 24.38
N ALA A 5 23.23 -56.29 23.47
CA ALA A 5 22.78 -54.92 23.26
C ALA A 5 21.57 -54.94 22.33
N ALA A 6 20.38 -54.59 22.85
CA ALA A 6 19.21 -54.37 22.02
C ALA A 6 19.39 -53.07 21.23
N ALA A 7 19.71 -53.20 19.93
CA ALA A 7 19.76 -52.06 19.02
C ALA A 7 18.34 -51.58 18.72
N ALA A 8 17.90 -50.52 19.39
CA ALA A 8 16.66 -49.83 19.06
C ALA A 8 16.82 -49.12 17.71
N ALA A 9 16.42 -49.78 16.63
CA ALA A 9 16.31 -49.17 15.32
C ALA A 9 15.18 -48.14 15.33
N VAL A 10 15.52 -46.88 15.66
CA VAL A 10 14.61 -45.75 15.47
C VAL A 10 14.42 -45.56 13.97
N LEU A 11 13.36 -46.15 13.44
CA LEU A 11 12.82 -45.80 12.13
C LEU A 11 12.30 -44.37 12.21
N LEU A 12 13.20 -43.42 11.94
CA LEU A 12 12.85 -42.08 11.51
C LEU A 12 12.10 -42.21 10.18
N VAL A 13 10.79 -42.43 10.28
CA VAL A 13 9.84 -42.13 9.21
C VAL A 13 9.86 -40.61 9.07
N GLY A 14 10.85 -40.12 8.32
CA GLY A 14 10.91 -38.72 7.91
C GLY A 14 9.60 -38.43 7.21
N ALA A 15 8.85 -37.47 7.74
CA ALA A 15 7.60 -37.05 7.12
C ALA A 15 7.90 -36.71 5.66
N LEU A 16 7.24 -37.40 4.72
CA LEU A 16 7.17 -36.96 3.33
C LEU A 16 6.32 -35.68 3.32
N ALA A 17 6.93 -34.56 3.70
CA ALA A 17 6.45 -33.25 3.33
C ALA A 17 6.35 -33.24 1.80
N VAL A 18 5.17 -32.89 1.28
CA VAL A 18 4.88 -32.89 -0.16
C VAL A 18 5.70 -31.78 -0.84
N ARG A 19 6.96 -32.09 -1.15
CA ARG A 19 7.78 -31.33 -2.10
C ARG A 19 7.26 -31.65 -3.50
N GLY A 20 6.67 -30.68 -4.19
CA GLY A 20 6.12 -30.93 -5.53
C GLY A 20 5.78 -29.71 -6.38
N ALA A 21 5.53 -28.54 -5.79
CA ALA A 21 5.26 -27.33 -6.57
C ALA A 21 6.57 -26.57 -6.83
N SER A 22 7.11 -26.68 -8.04
CA SER A 22 8.17 -25.80 -8.57
C SER A 22 7.61 -24.90 -9.67
N LEU A 23 7.92 -23.61 -9.62
CA LEU A 23 7.56 -22.71 -10.73
C LEU A 23 8.37 -23.06 -11.98
N PRO A 24 7.74 -23.11 -13.18
CA PRO A 24 8.46 -23.19 -14.43
C PRO A 24 9.45 -22.03 -14.55
N LYS A 25 10.66 -22.25 -15.08
CA LYS A 25 11.72 -21.22 -15.16
C LYS A 25 11.22 -19.91 -15.78
N GLY A 26 10.45 -19.98 -16.86
CA GLY A 26 9.88 -18.79 -17.51
C GLY A 26 8.80 -18.05 -16.69
N VAL A 27 8.24 -18.65 -15.64
CA VAL A 27 7.42 -17.94 -14.65
C VAL A 27 8.33 -17.26 -13.63
N VAL A 28 9.32 -17.97 -13.10
CA VAL A 28 10.34 -17.42 -12.18
C VAL A 28 11.00 -16.18 -12.78
N ASP A 29 11.50 -16.28 -14.01
CA ASP A 29 12.19 -15.18 -14.71
C ASP A 29 11.28 -13.94 -14.86
N ARG A 30 9.99 -14.12 -15.17
CA ARG A 30 9.03 -13.01 -15.31
C ARG A 30 8.70 -12.35 -13.97
N VAL A 31 8.49 -13.14 -12.92
CA VAL A 31 8.20 -12.64 -11.57
C VAL A 31 9.43 -11.90 -11.05
N ALA A 32 10.61 -12.51 -11.15
CA ALA A 32 11.89 -11.92 -10.80
C ALA A 32 12.13 -10.57 -11.48
N ALA A 33 11.89 -10.49 -12.80
CA ALA A 33 12.13 -9.29 -13.59
C ALA A 33 11.04 -8.19 -13.43
N ALA A 34 9.92 -8.49 -12.77
CA ALA A 34 8.88 -7.53 -12.41
C ALA A 34 9.00 -7.03 -10.96
N CYS A 35 9.72 -7.74 -10.10
CA CYS A 35 10.01 -7.32 -8.73
C CYS A 35 11.11 -6.24 -8.67
N VAL A 36 11.01 -5.37 -7.67
CA VAL A 36 11.98 -4.30 -7.36
C VAL A 36 12.27 -4.24 -5.86
N LEU A 37 13.51 -3.94 -5.50
CA LEU A 37 13.86 -3.53 -4.14
C LEU A 37 13.57 -2.03 -4.03
N ILE A 38 12.87 -1.64 -2.97
CA ILE A 38 12.51 -0.27 -2.64
C ILE A 38 13.38 0.19 -1.48
N GLN A 39 13.94 1.39 -1.60
CA GLN A 39 14.62 2.11 -0.55
C GLN A 39 13.94 3.48 -0.40
N ALA A 40 13.42 3.79 0.79
CA ALA A 40 12.64 5.01 1.04
C ALA A 40 13.21 5.78 2.23
N GLY A 41 13.48 7.07 2.05
CA GLY A 41 14.18 7.90 3.05
C GLY A 41 15.71 7.80 2.96
N GLU A 42 16.40 8.57 3.82
CA GLU A 42 17.87 8.62 3.88
C GLU A 42 18.35 8.42 5.33
N GLY A 43 19.57 7.89 5.51
CA GLY A 43 20.17 7.71 6.84
C GLY A 43 19.49 6.65 7.72
N LYS A 44 19.47 6.88 9.04
CA LYS A 44 18.94 5.94 10.05
C LYS A 44 17.42 5.78 10.05
N GLU A 45 16.71 6.65 9.33
CA GLU A 45 15.24 6.65 9.20
C GLU A 45 14.78 6.00 7.89
N GLY A 46 15.72 5.50 7.08
CA GLY A 46 15.43 4.80 5.83
C GLY A 46 14.74 3.46 6.06
N SER A 47 13.72 3.18 5.25
CA SER A 47 13.01 1.90 5.16
C SER A 47 13.38 1.16 3.88
N ALA A 48 13.32 -0.17 3.92
CA ALA A 48 13.57 -1.02 2.76
C ALA A 48 12.56 -2.17 2.69
N GLY A 49 12.13 -2.48 1.46
CA GLY A 49 11.13 -3.53 1.20
C GLY A 49 11.07 -3.89 -0.28
N SER A 50 10.10 -4.70 -0.63
CA SER A 50 9.86 -5.14 -2.00
C SER A 50 8.71 -4.37 -2.65
N GLY A 51 8.68 -4.37 -3.97
CA GLY A 51 7.53 -3.98 -4.77
C GLY A 51 7.53 -4.72 -6.09
N PHE A 52 6.49 -4.51 -6.89
CA PHE A 52 6.41 -5.10 -8.22
C PHE A 52 5.65 -4.23 -9.20
N PHE A 53 6.03 -4.33 -10.49
CA PHE A 53 5.39 -3.61 -11.56
C PHE A 53 3.97 -4.15 -11.86
N VAL A 54 2.96 -3.29 -11.68
CA VAL A 54 1.53 -3.52 -12.00
C VAL A 54 1.07 -2.76 -13.26
N GLY A 55 2.02 -2.10 -13.93
CA GLY A 55 1.86 -1.32 -15.14
C GLY A 55 3.21 -0.73 -15.56
N ARG A 56 3.31 -0.17 -16.78
CA ARG A 56 4.61 0.18 -17.41
C ARG A 56 5.54 1.05 -16.56
N ASN A 57 4.99 1.95 -15.74
CA ASN A 57 5.76 2.81 -14.82
C ASN A 57 5.18 2.72 -13.39
N GLU A 58 4.41 1.68 -13.08
CA GLU A 58 3.58 1.61 -11.87
C GLU A 58 4.04 0.46 -10.99
N VAL A 59 4.53 0.79 -9.81
CA VAL A 59 5.00 -0.19 -8.81
C VAL A 59 4.03 -0.19 -7.64
N LEU A 60 3.52 -1.36 -7.29
CA LEU A 60 2.76 -1.59 -6.06
C LEU A 60 3.70 -2.08 -4.96
N THR A 61 3.47 -1.62 -3.73
CA THR A 61 4.17 -2.02 -2.51
C THR A 61 3.28 -1.77 -1.29
N ASN A 62 3.78 -2.01 -0.07
CA ASN A 62 3.11 -1.63 1.16
C ASN A 62 3.30 -0.15 1.49
N TYR A 63 2.35 0.44 2.23
CA TYR A 63 2.47 1.81 2.71
C TYR A 63 3.61 1.97 3.71
N HIS A 64 3.76 1.02 4.66
CA HIS A 64 4.82 1.08 5.67
C HIS A 64 6.25 1.05 5.08
N VAL A 65 6.44 0.45 3.89
CA VAL A 65 7.73 0.45 3.18
C VAL A 65 8.13 1.86 2.74
N ILE A 66 7.16 2.70 2.35
CA ILE A 66 7.40 4.05 1.83
C ILE A 66 7.05 5.18 2.81
N ARG A 67 6.59 4.84 4.01
CA ARG A 67 6.06 5.78 5.01
C ARG A 67 7.00 6.96 5.30
N ALA A 68 8.29 6.70 5.51
CA ALA A 68 9.28 7.75 5.76
C ALA A 68 9.41 8.75 4.59
N ALA A 69 9.26 8.28 3.34
CA ALA A 69 9.23 9.14 2.17
C ALA A 69 7.90 9.91 2.01
N ALA A 70 6.77 9.27 2.32
CA ALA A 70 5.44 9.87 2.22
C ALA A 70 5.17 10.94 3.30
N GLU A 71 5.56 10.67 4.56
CA GLU A 71 5.32 11.57 5.70
C GLU A 71 6.47 12.56 5.93
N GLY A 72 7.72 12.16 5.68
CA GLY A 72 8.92 12.96 5.92
C GLY A 72 9.51 13.68 4.69
N GLY A 73 8.94 13.48 3.50
CA GLY A 73 9.44 14.09 2.26
C GLY A 73 10.74 13.47 1.71
N GLY A 74 11.11 12.29 2.20
CA GLY A 74 12.27 11.53 1.70
C GLY A 74 12.12 11.03 0.26
N LYS A 75 13.24 10.68 -0.37
CA LYS A 75 13.24 10.08 -1.73
C LYS A 75 12.80 8.62 -1.68
N VAL A 76 12.24 8.12 -2.77
CA VAL A 76 12.07 6.68 -3.02
C VAL A 76 12.94 6.28 -4.20
N VAL A 77 13.83 5.31 -3.98
CA VAL A 77 14.71 4.72 -5.00
C VAL A 77 14.32 3.27 -5.22
N LEU A 78 14.21 2.88 -6.49
CA LEU A 78 13.92 1.53 -6.93
C LEU A 78 15.18 0.90 -7.51
N VAL A 79 15.56 -0.27 -7.01
CA VAL A 79 16.59 -1.13 -7.60
C VAL A 79 15.90 -2.20 -8.42
N MET A 80 16.15 -2.20 -9.73
CA MET A 80 15.48 -3.05 -10.71
C MET A 80 16.47 -4.01 -11.35
N GLY A 81 16.11 -5.30 -11.45
CA GLY A 81 16.97 -6.36 -11.97
C GLY A 81 17.87 -6.98 -10.89
N THR A 82 18.11 -8.29 -11.03
CA THR A 82 18.78 -9.14 -10.04
C THR A 82 20.29 -9.26 -10.24
N ASP A 83 20.77 -9.12 -11.48
CA ASP A 83 22.22 -9.16 -11.79
C ASP A 83 22.89 -7.83 -11.38
N PRO A 84 23.88 -7.84 -10.47
CA PRO A 84 24.59 -6.64 -10.04
C PRO A 84 25.25 -5.83 -11.15
N LYS A 85 25.54 -6.44 -12.32
CA LYS A 85 26.16 -5.78 -13.49
C LYS A 85 25.16 -5.05 -14.38
N THR A 86 23.90 -5.49 -14.40
CA THR A 86 22.85 -4.94 -15.30
C THR A 86 21.69 -4.29 -14.56
N ARG A 87 21.67 -4.34 -13.21
CA ARG A 87 20.70 -3.66 -12.37
C ARG A 87 20.64 -2.15 -12.66
N LYS A 88 19.45 -1.58 -12.53
CA LYS A 88 19.18 -0.16 -12.75
C LYS A 88 18.63 0.47 -11.49
N LEU A 89 19.07 1.69 -11.20
CA LEU A 89 18.48 2.56 -10.19
C LEU A 89 17.54 3.55 -10.86
N ALA A 90 16.36 3.77 -10.29
CA ALA A 90 15.41 4.78 -10.73
C ALA A 90 14.77 5.46 -9.53
N ASN A 91 14.52 6.77 -9.60
CA ASN A 91 13.68 7.40 -8.58
C ASN A 91 12.21 7.01 -8.83
N ALA A 92 11.43 7.10 -7.77
CA ALA A 92 9.98 7.01 -7.84
C ALA A 92 9.30 8.10 -7.02
N THR A 93 8.11 8.48 -7.45
CA THR A 93 7.21 9.39 -6.72
C THR A 93 6.01 8.62 -6.20
N VAL A 94 5.53 8.96 -5.01
CA VAL A 94 4.29 8.40 -4.46
C VAL A 94 3.10 8.96 -5.25
N VAL A 95 2.28 8.10 -5.83
CA VAL A 95 1.04 8.46 -6.55
C VAL A 95 -0.15 8.42 -5.62
N ALA A 96 -0.21 7.39 -4.78
CA ALA A 96 -1.22 7.20 -3.75
C ALA A 96 -0.66 6.30 -2.64
N GLY A 97 -1.16 6.47 -1.43
CA GLY A 97 -0.93 5.59 -0.30
C GLY A 97 -2.23 5.41 0.49
N ASP A 98 -2.37 4.26 1.13
CA ASP A 98 -3.47 3.92 2.01
C ASP A 98 -2.87 3.16 3.21
N SER A 99 -2.89 3.79 4.39
CA SER A 99 -2.30 3.25 5.62
C SER A 99 -3.15 2.14 6.25
N GLU A 100 -4.45 2.11 5.99
CA GLU A 100 -5.39 1.13 6.55
C GLU A 100 -5.34 -0.19 5.75
N LEU A 101 -5.23 -0.08 4.43
CA LEU A 101 -4.96 -1.23 3.55
C LEU A 101 -3.48 -1.64 3.52
N ASP A 102 -2.60 -0.80 4.07
CA ASP A 102 -1.13 -0.89 3.95
C ASP A 102 -0.68 -1.07 2.49
N LEU A 103 -1.17 -0.22 1.57
CA LEU A 103 -0.83 -0.24 0.15
C LEU A 103 -0.32 1.11 -0.35
N ALA A 104 0.64 1.11 -1.27
CA ALA A 104 1.12 2.31 -1.94
C ALA A 104 1.39 2.07 -3.44
N LEU A 105 0.95 3.02 -4.26
CA LEU A 105 1.25 3.07 -5.69
C LEU A 105 2.36 4.09 -5.94
N LEU A 106 3.45 3.64 -6.54
CA LEU A 106 4.58 4.47 -6.94
C LEU A 106 4.62 4.65 -8.47
N ARG A 107 5.12 5.81 -8.90
CA ARG A 107 5.49 6.09 -10.29
C ARG A 107 6.99 5.99 -10.46
N CYS A 108 7.47 4.93 -11.11
CA CYS A 108 8.87 4.83 -11.51
C CYS A 108 9.17 5.78 -12.69
N GLU A 109 10.28 6.51 -12.62
CA GLU A 109 10.78 7.32 -13.74
C GLU A 109 11.19 6.44 -14.94
N GLN A 110 11.71 5.24 -14.67
CA GLN A 110 12.12 4.29 -15.71
C GLN A 110 11.02 3.25 -15.98
N PRO A 111 10.54 3.11 -17.22
CA PRO A 111 9.54 2.12 -17.57
C PRO A 111 10.09 0.68 -17.56
N SER A 112 9.26 -0.27 -17.15
CA SER A 112 9.46 -1.71 -17.32
C SER A 112 8.41 -2.30 -18.26
N ALA A 113 8.79 -3.30 -19.06
CA ALA A 113 7.85 -4.14 -19.80
C ALA A 113 7.38 -5.34 -18.97
N ASN A 114 8.15 -5.74 -17.96
CA ASN A 114 7.80 -6.82 -17.06
C ASN A 114 6.77 -6.31 -16.06
N THR A 115 5.55 -6.83 -16.15
CA THR A 115 4.43 -6.46 -15.28
C THR A 115 3.69 -7.73 -14.86
N LEU A 116 3.19 -7.75 -13.64
CA LEU A 116 2.35 -8.84 -13.14
C LEU A 116 0.88 -8.49 -13.26
N ARG A 117 0.05 -9.54 -13.40
CA ARG A 117 -1.41 -9.46 -13.44
C ARG A 117 -1.96 -10.12 -12.18
N PHE A 118 -3.09 -9.63 -11.69
CA PHE A 118 -3.76 -10.23 -10.54
C PHE A 118 -4.48 -11.53 -10.94
N ALA A 119 -4.50 -12.47 -10.00
CA ALA A 119 -5.41 -13.61 -10.03
C ALA A 119 -6.83 -13.13 -9.68
N VAL A 120 -7.86 -13.89 -10.06
CA VAL A 120 -9.24 -13.54 -9.73
C VAL A 120 -9.51 -13.89 -8.26
N GLU A 121 -9.85 -12.91 -7.41
CA GLU A 121 -10.03 -13.12 -5.96
C GLU A 121 -10.93 -14.33 -5.60
N ARG A 122 -12.06 -14.51 -6.30
CA ARG A 122 -12.98 -15.66 -6.12
C ARG A 122 -12.41 -17.03 -6.50
N SER A 123 -11.19 -17.09 -7.03
CA SER A 123 -10.50 -18.34 -7.42
C SER A 123 -9.39 -18.75 -6.45
N LEU A 124 -9.14 -17.94 -5.41
CA LEU A 124 -8.26 -18.30 -4.31
C LEU A 124 -8.88 -19.45 -3.52
N ALA A 125 -8.09 -20.48 -3.22
CA ALA A 125 -8.54 -21.67 -2.50
C ALA A 125 -7.55 -22.05 -1.39
N LEU A 126 -8.04 -22.69 -0.33
CA LEU A 126 -7.17 -23.33 0.66
C LEU A 126 -6.30 -24.40 -0.02
N THR A 127 -5.10 -24.62 0.53
CA THR A 127 -4.03 -25.50 0.02
C THR A 127 -3.49 -25.18 -1.37
N GLN A 128 -3.96 -24.12 -2.03
CA GLN A 128 -3.39 -23.60 -3.27
C GLN A 128 -1.91 -23.26 -3.08
N ALA A 129 -1.04 -23.82 -3.94
CA ALA A 129 0.38 -23.51 -3.96
C ALA A 129 0.64 -22.06 -4.39
N VAL A 130 1.52 -21.38 -3.66
CA VAL A 130 1.90 -19.98 -3.90
C VAL A 130 3.40 -19.77 -3.68
N TRP A 131 3.92 -18.67 -4.25
CA TRP A 131 5.30 -18.24 -4.06
C TRP A 131 5.33 -16.76 -3.69
N VAL A 132 6.06 -16.40 -2.64
CA VAL A 132 6.30 -15.02 -2.24
C VAL A 132 7.62 -14.58 -2.85
N ALA A 133 7.60 -13.54 -3.70
CA ALA A 133 8.80 -12.98 -4.28
C ALA A 133 9.24 -11.69 -3.57
N GLY A 134 10.52 -11.56 -3.25
CA GLY A 134 11.01 -10.36 -2.55
C GLY A 134 12.52 -10.36 -2.26
N PHE A 135 12.96 -9.27 -1.64
CA PHE A 135 14.35 -8.97 -1.31
C PHE A 135 14.56 -8.99 0.21
N PRO A 136 14.68 -10.18 0.84
CA PRO A 136 14.79 -10.30 2.29
C PRO A 136 16.08 -9.65 2.80
N PHE A 137 16.01 -9.12 4.02
CA PHE A 137 17.10 -8.47 4.77
C PHE A 137 17.69 -7.18 4.18
N GLY A 138 17.36 -6.79 2.95
CA GLY A 138 17.59 -5.45 2.40
C GLY A 138 19.06 -5.04 2.21
N ALA A 139 19.49 -4.83 0.97
CA ALA A 139 20.78 -4.24 0.57
C ALA A 139 22.08 -4.93 1.06
N GLN A 140 22.01 -6.03 1.83
CA GLN A 140 23.16 -6.88 2.15
C GLN A 140 23.63 -7.70 0.91
N PRO A 141 24.84 -8.31 0.92
CA PRO A 141 25.40 -8.96 -0.26
C PRO A 141 24.53 -10.11 -0.79
N GLY A 142 24.19 -10.07 -2.09
CA GLY A 142 23.27 -11.02 -2.72
C GLY A 142 21.90 -10.41 -3.06
N LEU A 143 21.89 -9.34 -3.86
CA LEU A 143 20.69 -8.59 -4.30
C LEU A 143 19.83 -9.35 -5.34
N GLU A 144 19.67 -10.66 -5.16
CA GLU A 144 18.79 -11.48 -5.98
C GLU A 144 17.38 -11.49 -5.37
N VAL A 145 16.36 -11.56 -6.23
CA VAL A 145 14.99 -11.77 -5.78
C VAL A 145 14.85 -13.22 -5.31
N THR A 146 14.46 -13.39 -4.05
CA THR A 146 14.13 -14.71 -3.51
C THR A 146 12.69 -15.06 -3.84
N LEU A 147 12.41 -16.34 -4.07
CA LEU A 147 11.05 -16.87 -4.15
C LEU A 147 10.90 -17.97 -3.09
N THR A 148 10.04 -17.75 -2.10
CA THR A 148 9.73 -18.74 -1.06
C THR A 148 8.38 -19.40 -1.37
N ALA A 149 8.38 -20.73 -1.46
CA ALA A 149 7.17 -21.51 -1.72
C ALA A 149 6.35 -21.70 -0.43
N GLY A 150 5.04 -21.86 -0.60
CA GLY A 150 4.10 -22.26 0.45
C GLY A 150 2.70 -22.51 -0.12
N THR A 151 1.69 -22.49 0.73
CA THR A 151 0.28 -22.69 0.43
C THR A 151 -0.60 -21.65 1.12
N ILE A 152 -1.82 -21.45 0.60
CA ILE A 152 -2.86 -20.69 1.29
C ILE A 152 -3.43 -21.55 2.43
N THR A 153 -3.18 -21.15 3.68
CA THR A 153 -3.63 -21.87 4.88
C THR A 153 -4.95 -21.34 5.47
N ALA A 154 -5.29 -20.07 5.21
CA ALA A 154 -6.61 -19.51 5.54
C ALA A 154 -6.99 -18.33 4.63
N LEU A 155 -8.29 -18.14 4.43
CA LEU A 155 -8.88 -16.95 3.78
C LEU A 155 -9.75 -16.23 4.82
N ARG A 156 -9.24 -15.13 5.36
CA ARG A 156 -9.86 -14.41 6.49
C ARG A 156 -10.72 -13.27 5.96
N HIS A 157 -12.02 -13.37 6.20
CA HIS A 157 -13.01 -12.38 5.78
C HIS A 157 -13.34 -11.43 6.93
N ASP A 158 -13.71 -10.21 6.58
CA ASP A 158 -14.31 -9.22 7.46
C ASP A 158 -15.70 -9.69 7.92
N GLU A 159 -15.99 -9.65 9.22
CA GLU A 159 -17.28 -10.18 9.74
C GLU A 159 -18.48 -9.30 9.37
N GLU A 160 -18.29 -7.99 9.18
CA GLU A 160 -19.35 -7.03 8.87
C GLU A 160 -19.60 -6.94 7.36
N SER A 161 -18.54 -6.73 6.57
CA SER A 161 -18.65 -6.53 5.12
C SER A 161 -18.59 -7.83 4.29
N GLY A 162 -18.12 -8.93 4.87
CA GLY A 162 -17.87 -10.18 4.16
C GLY A 162 -16.71 -10.11 3.15
N GLU A 163 -16.00 -8.98 3.04
CA GLU A 163 -14.86 -8.86 2.13
C GLU A 163 -13.68 -9.70 2.61
N LEU A 164 -12.95 -10.32 1.68
CA LEU A 164 -11.68 -10.96 2.00
C LEU A 164 -10.68 -9.89 2.45
N ARG A 165 -10.18 -10.01 3.70
CA ARG A 165 -9.26 -9.05 4.33
C ARG A 165 -7.82 -9.51 4.31
N GLN A 166 -7.57 -10.80 4.50
CA GLN A 166 -6.21 -11.35 4.58
C GLN A 166 -6.16 -12.75 3.96
N VAL A 167 -5.13 -12.98 3.14
CA VAL A 167 -4.70 -14.31 2.73
C VAL A 167 -3.61 -14.76 3.70
N GLN A 168 -3.82 -15.88 4.39
CA GLN A 168 -2.82 -16.45 5.31
C GLN A 168 -2.05 -17.56 4.60
N LEU A 169 -0.73 -17.58 4.78
CA LEU A 169 0.22 -18.45 4.10
C LEU A 169 1.11 -19.20 5.10
N ASP A 170 1.67 -20.34 4.70
CA ASP A 170 2.79 -21.02 5.40
C ASP A 170 4.18 -20.74 4.77
N ALA A 171 4.22 -19.90 3.73
CA ALA A 171 5.46 -19.50 3.08
C ALA A 171 6.36 -18.68 4.02
N ALA A 172 7.67 -18.88 3.93
CA ALA A 172 8.64 -18.09 4.69
C ALA A 172 8.66 -16.62 4.22
N VAL A 173 8.16 -15.71 5.04
CA VAL A 173 8.16 -14.26 4.78
C VAL A 173 8.98 -13.54 5.85
N ASN A 174 10.13 -13.00 5.44
CA ASN A 174 11.06 -12.27 6.30
C ASN A 174 10.97 -10.75 6.04
N PRO A 175 11.47 -9.90 6.97
CA PRO A 175 11.69 -8.48 6.70
C PRO A 175 12.42 -8.27 5.37
N GLY A 176 11.94 -7.32 4.56
CA GLY A 176 12.37 -7.11 3.17
C GLY A 176 11.42 -7.71 2.12
N ASN A 177 10.66 -8.77 2.43
CA ASN A 177 9.61 -9.30 1.53
C ASN A 177 8.30 -8.48 1.58
N SER A 178 8.12 -7.58 2.55
CA SER A 178 6.98 -6.64 2.59
C SER A 178 6.82 -5.90 1.26
N GLY A 179 5.61 -5.86 0.72
CA GLY A 179 5.26 -5.19 -0.54
C GLY A 179 5.55 -6.02 -1.79
N GLY A 180 6.19 -7.19 -1.65
CA GLY A 180 6.42 -8.15 -2.73
C GLY A 180 5.13 -8.85 -3.19
N PRO A 181 5.10 -9.41 -4.40
CA PRO A 181 3.95 -10.16 -4.89
C PRO A 181 3.96 -11.58 -4.32
N VAL A 182 2.79 -12.04 -3.88
CA VAL A 182 2.48 -13.45 -3.72
C VAL A 182 1.80 -13.93 -5.00
N VAL A 183 2.35 -14.95 -5.65
CA VAL A 183 1.88 -15.43 -6.96
C VAL A 183 1.44 -16.90 -6.94
N ASP A 184 0.53 -17.25 -7.84
CA ASP A 184 0.20 -18.64 -8.18
C ASP A 184 1.21 -19.27 -9.16
N GLU A 185 0.95 -20.53 -9.56
CA GLU A 185 1.80 -21.31 -10.49
C GLU A 185 1.98 -20.67 -11.88
N ARG A 186 1.09 -19.74 -12.26
CA ARG A 186 1.11 -19.02 -13.54
C ARG A 186 1.89 -17.71 -13.44
N GLY A 187 2.22 -17.27 -12.23
CA GLY A 187 2.77 -15.95 -11.92
C GLY A 187 1.70 -14.87 -11.76
N ALA A 188 0.43 -15.24 -11.55
CA ALA A 188 -0.65 -14.30 -11.29
C ALA A 188 -0.71 -13.96 -9.78
N VAL A 189 -0.81 -12.67 -9.46
CA VAL A 189 -0.72 -12.16 -8.09
C VAL A 189 -1.99 -12.48 -7.31
N VAL A 190 -1.88 -13.31 -6.26
CA VAL A 190 -2.96 -13.62 -5.31
C VAL A 190 -2.99 -12.63 -4.14
N GLY A 191 -1.90 -11.92 -3.89
CA GLY A 191 -1.84 -10.86 -2.88
C GLY A 191 -0.49 -10.15 -2.79
N VAL A 192 -0.39 -9.18 -1.88
CA VAL A 192 0.84 -8.43 -1.56
C VAL A 192 1.33 -8.87 -0.18
N SER A 193 2.53 -9.43 -0.07
CA SER A 193 3.04 -9.97 1.20
C SER A 193 3.33 -8.87 2.21
N VAL A 194 2.94 -9.09 3.47
CA VAL A 194 3.24 -8.21 4.61
C VAL A 194 4.14 -8.98 5.57
N ALA A 195 5.39 -8.53 5.76
CA ALA A 195 6.26 -9.14 6.76
C ALA A 195 5.78 -8.75 8.17
N ILE A 196 5.55 -9.75 9.02
CA ILE A 196 5.00 -9.53 10.36
C ILE A 196 6.12 -9.01 11.27
N VAL A 197 6.06 -7.72 11.61
CA VAL A 197 7.08 -7.01 12.44
C VAL A 197 7.18 -7.58 13.87
N ARG A 198 6.16 -8.30 14.34
CA ARG A 198 6.20 -9.11 15.58
C ARG A 198 6.18 -10.59 15.23
N PRO A 199 7.34 -11.26 15.15
CA PRO A 199 7.34 -12.70 14.95
C PRO A 199 6.77 -13.39 16.19
N VAL A 200 5.71 -14.17 16.02
CA VAL A 200 5.58 -15.40 16.81
C VAL A 200 6.65 -16.33 16.23
N VAL A 201 7.88 -16.20 16.74
CA VAL A 201 9.05 -16.92 16.22
C VAL A 201 8.73 -18.42 16.22
N GLY A 202 8.72 -19.05 15.04
CA GLY A 202 8.40 -20.47 14.88
C GLY A 202 6.93 -20.82 14.58
N SER A 203 6.03 -19.84 14.37
CA SER A 203 4.62 -20.14 14.03
C SER A 203 4.39 -20.60 12.58
N GLY A 204 5.36 -20.41 11.67
CA GLY A 204 5.23 -20.79 10.26
C GLY A 204 4.08 -20.10 9.53
N MET A 205 3.72 -18.88 9.92
CA MET A 205 2.54 -18.17 9.42
C MET A 205 2.90 -16.79 8.88
N ALA A 206 2.44 -16.48 7.67
CA ALA A 206 2.57 -15.18 7.03
C ALA A 206 1.22 -14.66 6.53
N LEU A 207 1.13 -13.35 6.26
CA LEU A 207 -0.08 -12.67 5.78
C LEU A 207 0.20 -11.93 4.47
N ALA A 208 -0.82 -11.85 3.62
CA ALA A 208 -0.84 -11.04 2.42
C ALA A 208 -2.17 -10.30 2.26
N ILE A 209 -2.08 -9.07 1.74
CA ILE A 209 -3.23 -8.25 1.36
C ILE A 209 -3.82 -8.86 0.08
N PRO A 210 -5.13 -9.20 0.03
CA PRO A 210 -5.74 -9.88 -1.11
C PRO A 210 -5.63 -9.13 -2.45
N CYS A 211 -5.57 -9.89 -3.55
CA CYS A 211 -5.47 -9.31 -4.88
C CYS A 211 -6.64 -8.38 -5.23
N GLY A 212 -7.88 -8.68 -4.84
CA GLY A 212 -9.02 -7.82 -5.13
C GLY A 212 -8.98 -6.52 -4.34
N ALA A 213 -8.48 -6.52 -3.10
CA ALA A 213 -8.21 -5.29 -2.34
C ALA A 213 -7.16 -4.41 -3.05
N ALA A 214 -6.08 -5.02 -3.54
CA ALA A 214 -5.07 -4.33 -4.36
C ALA A 214 -5.63 -3.78 -5.68
N GLU A 215 -6.50 -4.53 -6.38
CA GLU A 215 -7.18 -4.04 -7.59
C GLU A 215 -8.13 -2.88 -7.30
N ARG A 216 -8.91 -2.93 -6.20
CA ARG A 216 -9.77 -1.84 -5.73
C ARG A 216 -8.95 -0.57 -5.47
N PHE A 217 -7.84 -0.69 -4.73
CA PHE A 217 -6.89 0.41 -4.49
C PHE A 217 -6.32 1.00 -5.79
N LEU A 218 -5.78 0.17 -6.69
CA LEU A 218 -5.20 0.63 -7.96
C LEU A 218 -6.21 1.33 -8.87
N LYS A 219 -7.47 0.88 -8.89
CA LYS A 219 -8.55 1.51 -9.66
C LYS A 219 -8.78 2.95 -9.20
N VAL A 220 -8.86 3.18 -7.88
CA VAL A 220 -9.02 4.53 -7.29
C VAL A 220 -7.79 5.39 -7.54
N ALA A 221 -6.59 4.86 -7.27
CA ALA A 221 -5.33 5.58 -7.43
C ALA A 221 -5.06 6.04 -8.88
N ARG A 222 -5.40 5.21 -9.88
CA ARG A 222 -5.27 5.57 -11.30
C ARG A 222 -6.26 6.65 -11.72
N GLN A 223 -7.51 6.58 -11.27
CA GLN A 223 -8.55 7.56 -11.60
C GLN A 223 -8.23 8.97 -11.09
N ALA A 224 -7.60 9.08 -9.91
CA ALA A 224 -7.16 10.36 -9.35
C ALA A 224 -6.12 11.10 -10.22
N ARG A 225 -5.41 10.39 -11.11
CA ARG A 225 -4.29 10.94 -11.92
C ARG A 225 -4.72 11.70 -13.18
N HIS A 226 -5.99 11.63 -13.57
CA HIS A 226 -6.53 12.24 -14.80
C HIS A 226 -7.18 13.62 -14.59
N ARG A 227 -6.94 14.29 -13.45
CA ARG A 227 -7.52 15.60 -13.11
C ARG A 227 -6.46 16.52 -12.50
N SER A 228 -5.86 17.41 -13.29
CA SER A 228 -4.65 18.16 -12.90
C SER A 228 -4.70 19.66 -13.26
N ALA A 229 -4.99 20.51 -12.26
CA ALA A 229 -4.68 21.94 -12.13
C ALA A 229 -4.64 22.28 -10.61
N ARG A 230 -3.96 23.35 -10.16
CA ARG A 230 -3.18 23.27 -8.89
C ARG A 230 -3.12 24.53 -7.96
N LEU A 231 -4.15 24.70 -7.13
CA LEU A 231 -4.07 25.27 -5.77
C LEU A 231 -4.01 24.13 -4.76
N GLN A 232 -3.77 24.48 -3.49
CA GLN A 232 -3.86 23.58 -2.36
C GLN A 232 -4.80 24.13 -1.29
N ILE A 233 -5.94 23.45 -1.11
CA ILE A 233 -6.88 23.62 0.01
C ILE A 233 -7.40 22.20 0.37
N GLY A 234 -7.03 21.60 1.52
CA GLY A 234 -7.64 20.34 2.00
C GLY A 234 -8.95 20.60 2.76
N GLY A 235 -9.99 19.75 2.82
CA GLY A 235 -10.04 18.27 2.70
C GLY A 235 -11.30 17.64 2.06
N LYS A 236 -11.38 16.29 2.01
CA LYS A 236 -12.26 15.49 1.12
C LYS A 236 -13.80 15.62 1.36
N VAL A 237 -14.52 15.89 0.26
CA VAL A 237 -15.92 15.46 -0.03
C VAL A 237 -15.84 14.48 -1.23
N PRO A 238 -16.77 13.51 -1.43
CA PRO A 238 -16.69 12.58 -2.55
C PRO A 238 -16.54 13.27 -3.92
N ALA A 239 -15.45 12.95 -4.62
CA ALA A 239 -14.89 13.69 -5.78
C ALA A 239 -15.74 13.73 -7.08
N ARG A 240 -17.01 13.29 -7.01
CA ARG A 240 -18.02 13.44 -8.06
C ARG A 240 -18.91 14.68 -7.88
N ASN A 241 -18.97 15.24 -6.67
CA ASN A 241 -19.87 16.34 -6.32
C ASN A 241 -19.17 17.71 -6.18
N VAL A 242 -17.84 17.76 -6.26
CA VAL A 242 -17.05 19.00 -6.10
C VAL A 242 -16.81 19.64 -7.46
N HIS A 243 -17.40 20.82 -7.68
CA HIS A 243 -17.08 21.72 -8.79
C HIS A 243 -16.48 23.01 -8.23
N ILE A 244 -15.26 23.33 -8.65
CA ILE A 244 -14.53 24.55 -8.32
C ILE A 244 -14.37 25.33 -9.63
N ALA A 245 -14.92 26.53 -9.70
CA ALA A 245 -14.57 27.46 -10.78
C ALA A 245 -13.10 27.87 -10.59
N GLY A 246 -12.24 27.61 -11.58
CA GLY A 246 -10.78 27.83 -11.49
C GLY A 246 -9.94 26.54 -11.39
N GLY A 247 -10.53 25.42 -10.93
CA GLY A 247 -10.01 24.06 -11.14
C GLY A 247 -8.77 23.64 -10.33
N GLU A 248 -8.89 23.47 -9.00
CA GLU A 248 -7.73 23.32 -8.10
C GLU A 248 -7.97 22.32 -6.92
N LYS A 249 -6.92 21.81 -6.21
CA LYS A 249 -6.92 20.46 -5.55
C LYS A 249 -7.00 20.44 -4.00
N VAL A 250 -7.55 19.31 -3.49
CA VAL A 250 -7.95 18.96 -2.10
C VAL A 250 -7.46 17.54 -1.73
N GLU A 251 -7.07 17.26 -0.48
CA GLU A 251 -6.29 16.01 -0.20
C GLU A 251 -6.89 14.99 0.85
N GLU A 252 -7.38 15.29 2.08
CA GLU A 252 -8.00 14.25 2.98
C GLU A 252 -9.10 14.66 4.00
N VAL A 253 -9.89 13.72 4.58
CA VAL A 253 -10.91 13.84 5.67
C VAL A 253 -11.14 12.48 6.38
N TRP A 254 -11.53 12.49 7.67
CA TRP A 254 -11.95 11.35 8.51
C TRP A 254 -13.21 11.68 9.36
N GLY A 255 -14.07 10.69 9.66
CA GLY A 255 -15.12 10.76 10.71
C GLY A 255 -16.25 11.79 10.48
N THR A 256 -17.19 11.96 11.42
CA THR A 256 -18.40 12.84 11.31
C THR A 256 -18.11 14.36 11.25
N SER A 257 -16.87 14.74 10.96
CA SER A 257 -16.39 16.13 10.95
C SER A 257 -15.57 16.40 9.69
N ILE A 258 -15.75 17.58 9.11
CA ILE A 258 -14.97 18.05 7.97
C ILE A 258 -13.87 18.96 8.49
N HIS A 259 -12.62 18.61 8.18
CA HIS A 259 -11.43 19.36 8.57
C HIS A 259 -10.87 20.12 7.35
N VAL A 260 -10.55 21.40 7.54
CA VAL A 260 -9.92 22.27 6.55
C VAL A 260 -8.71 22.94 7.18
N THR A 261 -7.51 22.60 6.73
CA THR A 261 -6.25 23.17 7.23
C THR A 261 -5.67 24.14 6.22
N LEU A 262 -5.32 25.34 6.69
CA LEU A 262 -4.72 26.41 5.91
C LEU A 262 -3.32 26.71 6.46
N ARG A 263 -2.35 26.83 5.55
CA ARG A 263 -0.95 27.08 5.87
C ARG A 263 -0.47 28.33 5.15
N SER A 264 0.08 29.30 5.88
CA SER A 264 0.65 30.48 5.23
C SER A 264 2.09 30.23 4.76
N THR A 265 2.46 30.77 3.60
CA THR A 265 3.84 30.71 3.06
C THR A 265 4.64 31.99 3.33
N ARG A 266 3.97 33.06 3.74
CA ARG A 266 4.52 34.39 4.08
C ARG A 266 3.71 35.02 5.21
N ALA A 267 4.16 36.13 5.78
CA ALA A 267 3.32 36.90 6.70
C ALA A 267 2.13 37.48 5.92
N VAL A 268 0.92 37.39 6.49
CA VAL A 268 -0.30 38.00 5.95
C VAL A 268 -1.10 38.58 7.11
N GLU A 269 -1.38 39.89 7.06
CA GLU A 269 -2.22 40.59 8.03
C GLU A 269 -3.62 40.85 7.45
N GLY A 270 -4.61 40.99 8.32
CA GLY A 270 -5.97 41.43 7.94
C GLY A 270 -6.77 40.41 7.12
N LEU A 271 -6.50 39.12 7.26
CA LEU A 271 -7.29 38.08 6.59
C LEU A 271 -8.73 38.06 7.13
N ALA A 272 -9.69 38.23 6.22
CA ALA A 272 -11.12 38.11 6.50
C ALA A 272 -11.49 36.70 7.01
N PRO A 273 -12.58 36.55 7.78
CA PRO A 273 -13.03 35.24 8.25
C PRO A 273 -13.43 34.36 7.06
N LEU A 274 -13.00 33.09 7.05
CA LEU A 274 -13.46 32.13 6.04
C LEU A 274 -14.56 31.26 6.62
N THR A 275 -15.73 31.30 6.00
CA THR A 275 -16.88 30.49 6.37
C THR A 275 -16.96 29.25 5.48
N LEU A 276 -16.88 28.06 6.07
CA LEU A 276 -17.19 26.80 5.42
C LEU A 276 -18.69 26.51 5.58
N GLU A 277 -19.41 26.39 4.47
CA GLU A 277 -20.79 25.90 4.41
C GLU A 277 -20.85 24.51 3.77
N VAL A 278 -21.61 23.62 4.39
CA VAL A 278 -21.87 22.26 3.93
C VAL A 278 -23.35 22.14 3.59
N THR A 279 -23.68 21.81 2.34
CA THR A 279 -25.07 21.63 1.89
C THR A 279 -25.39 20.17 1.56
N ASN A 280 -26.64 19.77 1.77
CA ASN A 280 -27.14 18.46 1.39
C ASN A 280 -27.69 18.43 -0.05
N ARG A 281 -28.10 17.25 -0.54
CA ARG A 281 -28.68 17.08 -1.89
C ARG A 281 -29.97 17.86 -2.15
N ARG A 282 -30.67 18.35 -1.10
CA ARG A 282 -31.83 19.24 -1.20
C ARG A 282 -31.43 20.73 -1.27
N ARG A 283 -30.13 21.03 -1.26
CA ARG A 283 -29.52 22.37 -1.18
C ARG A 283 -29.72 23.09 0.16
N GLU A 284 -30.08 22.36 1.21
CA GLU A 284 -30.19 22.88 2.58
C GLU A 284 -28.79 22.90 3.23
N VAL A 285 -28.45 23.95 3.98
CA VAL A 285 -27.19 24.01 4.75
C VAL A 285 -27.31 23.11 5.99
N ILE A 286 -26.53 22.03 6.01
CA ILE A 286 -26.55 21.00 7.07
C ILE A 286 -25.42 21.17 8.09
N ALA A 287 -24.37 21.92 7.75
CA ALA A 287 -23.37 22.36 8.71
C ALA A 287 -22.69 23.65 8.23
N ARG A 288 -22.25 24.49 9.17
CA ARG A 288 -21.51 25.72 8.90
C ARG A 288 -20.49 25.95 10.02
N GLY A 289 -19.33 26.49 9.67
CA GLY A 289 -18.33 26.95 10.64
C GLY A 289 -17.46 28.02 10.03
N THR A 290 -16.97 28.94 10.86
CA THR A 290 -16.14 30.07 10.44
C THR A 290 -14.79 29.99 11.12
N LEU A 291 -13.72 30.28 10.38
CA LEU A 291 -12.35 30.34 10.90
C LEU A 291 -11.86 31.79 10.89
N GLU A 292 -11.45 32.26 12.05
CA GLU A 292 -10.94 33.61 12.27
C GLU A 292 -9.41 33.64 12.10
N PHE A 293 -8.93 34.46 11.15
CA PHE A 293 -7.51 34.52 10.81
C PHE A 293 -6.79 35.67 11.51
N GLY A 294 -7.22 36.91 11.28
CA GLY A 294 -6.48 38.09 11.73
C GLY A 294 -5.13 38.17 11.00
N ALA A 295 -4.04 37.89 11.72
CA ALA A 295 -2.71 37.72 11.13
C ALA A 295 -2.28 36.25 11.10
N LEU A 296 -1.53 35.89 10.06
CA LEU A 296 -0.85 34.59 9.91
C LEU A 296 0.64 34.78 9.64
N GLU A 297 1.47 34.13 10.45
CA GLU A 297 2.92 34.09 10.29
C GLU A 297 3.36 33.07 9.21
N PRO A 298 4.56 33.23 8.61
CA PRO A 298 5.11 32.25 7.68
C PRO A 298 5.15 30.84 8.31
N ARG A 299 4.66 29.84 7.56
CA ARG A 299 4.54 28.43 7.96
C ARG A 299 3.55 28.13 9.08
N GLN A 300 2.84 29.13 9.62
CA GLN A 300 1.77 28.90 10.59
C GLN A 300 0.59 28.18 9.94
N GLU A 301 -0.03 27.27 10.69
CA GLU A 301 -1.20 26.49 10.27
C GLU A 301 -2.40 26.80 11.18
N LYS A 302 -3.59 26.90 10.59
CA LYS A 302 -4.89 26.95 11.30
C LYS A 302 -5.85 25.94 10.68
N THR A 303 -6.60 25.21 11.51
CA THR A 303 -7.55 24.18 11.08
C THR A 303 -8.97 24.50 11.55
N LEU A 304 -9.91 24.53 10.60
CA LEU A 304 -11.35 24.56 10.88
C LEU A 304 -11.89 23.14 10.93
N SER A 305 -12.77 22.86 11.89
CA SER A 305 -13.42 21.55 12.04
C SER A 305 -14.93 21.73 12.18
N VAL A 306 -15.72 21.18 11.26
CA VAL A 306 -17.19 21.34 11.22
C VAL A 306 -17.88 19.97 11.31
N ARG A 307 -18.66 19.76 12.38
CA ARG A 307 -19.38 18.50 12.63
C ARG A 307 -20.72 18.47 11.89
N LEU A 308 -21.01 17.36 11.22
CA LEU A 308 -22.29 17.12 10.55
C LEU A 308 -23.37 16.71 11.58
N LYS A 309 -24.55 17.34 11.54
CA LYS A 309 -25.66 17.05 12.48
C LYS A 309 -26.67 16.09 11.84
N GLY A 310 -26.67 14.83 12.28
CA GLY A 310 -27.77 13.89 12.01
C GLY A 310 -27.89 13.39 10.56
N VAL A 311 -26.83 13.51 9.75
CA VAL A 311 -26.78 13.10 8.34
C VAL A 311 -25.46 12.41 8.02
N GLY A 312 -25.48 11.47 7.07
CA GLY A 312 -24.30 10.74 6.62
C GLY A 312 -23.51 11.48 5.53
N PHE A 313 -22.30 11.01 5.22
CA PHE A 313 -21.50 11.61 4.14
C PHE A 313 -22.14 11.50 2.75
N ASP A 314 -23.00 10.50 2.55
CA ASP A 314 -23.75 10.34 1.30
C ASP A 314 -24.77 11.47 1.06
N ASP A 315 -25.25 12.14 2.11
CA ASP A 315 -26.20 13.25 2.00
C ASP A 315 -25.53 14.56 1.56
N VAL A 316 -24.20 14.67 1.69
CA VAL A 316 -23.43 15.88 1.36
C VAL A 316 -23.38 16.11 -0.16
N ALA A 317 -23.86 17.27 -0.59
CA ALA A 317 -23.84 17.71 -1.98
C ALA A 317 -22.71 18.68 -2.29
N SER A 318 -22.38 19.62 -1.40
CA SER A 318 -21.21 20.48 -1.58
C SER A 318 -20.67 21.03 -0.26
N CYS A 319 -19.35 21.19 -0.20
CA CYS A 319 -18.71 22.15 0.70
C CYS A 319 -18.33 23.39 -0.10
N ARG A 320 -18.52 24.57 0.48
CA ARG A 320 -18.09 25.85 -0.10
C ARG A 320 -17.40 26.68 0.97
N ILE A 321 -16.30 27.32 0.60
CA ILE A 321 -15.73 28.41 1.38
C ILE A 321 -16.32 29.70 0.81
N VAL A 322 -16.84 30.54 1.69
CA VAL A 322 -17.32 31.89 1.41
C VAL A 322 -16.59 32.87 2.33
N GLU A 323 -16.10 33.94 1.72
CA GLU A 323 -15.64 35.18 2.38
C GLU A 323 -16.84 36.04 2.80
#